data_AF-A0A974H485-F1
#
_entry.id   AF-A0A974H485-F1
#
_cell.length_a   1.000
_cell.length_b   1.000
_cell.length_c   1.000
_cell.angle_alpha   90.00
_cell.angle_beta   90.00
_cell.angle_gamma   90.00
#
_symmetry.space_group_name_H-M   'P 1'
#
loop_
_entity.id
_entity.type
_entity.pdbx_description
1 polymer ?
#
loop_
_entity_poly.entity_id
_entity_poly.type
_entity_poly.pdbx_seq_one_letter_code
_entity_poly.pdbx_strand_id
1 'polypeptide(L)'
;MVLELPLDPALALLGLTRGFVDKGSDGTLLQLLMYYARKQIILKWNRPDPPTLATWKELVNKALPCYKAAYFARGCMDKFIDIWMIWVLNPATNSPHVF
;
A
#
# COMPACT_ATOMS: atom_id res chain seq x y z
N MET A 1 -1.09 16.64 1.94
CA MET A 1 0.14 16.00 1.40
C MET A 1 -0.28 15.05 0.28
N VAL A 2 0.32 15.18 -0.90
CA VAL A 2 0.09 14.28 -2.04
C VAL A 2 1.07 13.11 -1.87
N LEU A 3 0.55 11.87 -1.82
CA LEU A 3 1.39 10.68 -1.85
C LEU A 3 1.88 10.48 -3.28
N GLU A 4 3.09 10.93 -3.59
CA GLU A 4 3.73 10.62 -4.88
C GLU A 4 4.21 9.17 -4.85
N LEU A 5 3.59 8.33 -5.67
CA LEU A 5 3.99 6.94 -5.81
C LEU A 5 5.32 6.89 -6.60
N PRO A 6 6.40 6.33 -6.03
CA PRO A 6 7.65 6.23 -6.76
C PRO A 6 7.49 5.25 -7.92
N LEU A 7 7.67 5.75 -9.15
CA LEU A 7 7.57 4.99 -10.40
C LEU A 7 8.86 4.21 -10.74
N ASP A 8 9.87 4.23 -9.87
CA ASP A 8 11.15 3.54 -10.10
C ASP A 8 10.97 2.01 -9.98
N PRO A 9 11.25 1.23 -11.06
CA PRO A 9 11.15 -0.22 -11.03
C PRO A 9 12.13 -0.87 -10.04
N ALA A 10 13.27 -0.25 -9.73
CA ALA A 10 14.22 -0.79 -8.75
C ALA A 10 13.66 -0.72 -7.31
N LEU A 11 12.92 0.34 -6.98
CA LEU A 11 12.19 0.45 -5.72
C LEU A 11 11.09 -0.61 -5.62
N ALA A 12 10.32 -0.78 -6.70
CA ALA A 12 9.22 -1.74 -6.74
C ALA A 12 9.68 -3.20 -6.67
N LEU A 13 10.78 -3.57 -7.35
CA LEU A 13 11.25 -4.96 -7.45
C LEU A 13 12.15 -5.36 -6.28
N LEU A 14 13.12 -4.53 -5.92
CA LEU A 14 14.17 -4.89 -4.97
C LEU A 14 13.86 -4.43 -3.54
N GLY A 15 12.86 -3.56 -3.35
CA GLY A 15 12.57 -2.97 -2.04
C GLY A 15 13.72 -2.14 -1.47
N LEU A 16 14.68 -1.74 -2.33
CA LEU A 16 15.83 -0.92 -1.96
C LEU A 16 15.38 0.53 -1.82
N THR A 17 14.79 0.85 -0.68
CA THR A 17 14.59 2.23 -0.23
C THR A 17 15.98 2.83 -0.01
N ARG A 18 16.51 3.56 -1.00
CA ARG A 18 17.85 4.21 -1.01
C ARG A 18 17.97 5.31 0.06
N GLY A 19 17.72 4.99 1.33
CA GLY A 19 17.72 5.95 2.43
C GLY A 19 16.55 6.94 2.44
N PHE A 20 15.61 6.84 1.49
CA PHE A 20 14.54 7.84 1.28
C PHE A 20 13.31 7.69 2.17
N VAL A 21 13.30 6.72 3.07
CA VAL A 21 12.12 6.42 3.88
C VAL A 21 12.45 6.70 5.33
N ASP A 22 11.97 7.86 5.80
CA ASP A 22 11.93 8.19 7.22
C ASP A 22 11.27 7.04 7.98
N LYS A 23 11.78 6.74 9.18
CA LYS A 23 11.33 5.64 10.06
C LYS A 23 9.91 5.84 10.65
N GLY A 24 9.03 6.54 9.94
CA GLY A 24 7.68 6.89 10.35
C GLY A 24 6.58 6.07 9.67
N SER A 25 5.35 6.51 9.89
CA SER A 25 4.09 5.92 9.41
C SER A 25 4.05 5.81 7.88
N ASP A 26 4.56 6.84 7.19
CA ASP A 26 4.63 6.92 5.73
C ASP A 26 5.53 5.84 5.14
N GLY A 27 6.64 5.54 5.83
CA GLY A 27 7.54 4.48 5.41
C GLY A 27 6.95 3.09 5.56
N THR A 28 6.22 2.89 6.65
CA THR A 28 5.47 1.65 6.88
C THR A 28 4.41 1.46 5.79
N LEU A 29 3.69 2.52 5.45
CA LEU A 29 2.71 2.50 4.35
C LEU A 29 3.39 2.15 3.02
N LEU A 30 4.49 2.82 2.67
CA LEU A 30 5.19 2.58 1.41
C LEU A 30 5.68 1.13 1.29
N GLN A 31 6.22 0.56 2.37
CA GLN A 31 6.66 -0.83 2.39
C GLN A 31 5.49 -1.81 2.20
N LEU A 32 4.34 -1.55 2.84
CA LEU A 32 3.12 -2.34 2.65
C LEU A 32 2.63 -2.26 1.20
N LEU A 33 2.60 -1.06 0.63
CA LEU A 33 2.22 -0.80 -0.75
C LEU A 33 3.14 -1.54 -1.75
N MET A 34 4.45 -1.47 -1.54
CA MET A 34 5.44 -2.21 -2.34
C MET A 34 5.33 -3.73 -2.17
N TYR A 35 4.97 -4.22 -0.97
CA TYR A 35 4.70 -5.64 -0.76
C TYR A 35 3.54 -6.12 -1.65
N TYR A 36 2.43 -5.38 -1.72
CA TYR A 36 1.31 -5.74 -2.60
C TYR A 36 1.65 -5.62 -4.09
N ALA A 37 2.49 -4.65 -4.47
CA ALA A 37 2.96 -4.51 -5.85
C ALA A 37 3.81 -5.73 -6.26
N ARG A 38 4.77 -6.13 -5.43
CA ARG A 38 5.59 -7.33 -5.65
C ARG A 38 4.75 -8.59 -5.69
N LYS A 39 3.79 -8.74 -4.76
CA LYS A 39 2.86 -9.87 -4.74
C LYS A 39 2.10 -9.98 -6.06
N GLN A 40 1.64 -8.87 -6.64
CA GLN A 40 0.99 -8.89 -7.95
C GLN A 40 1.92 -9.31 -9.08
N ILE A 41 3.13 -8.75 -9.13
CA ILE A 41 4.13 -9.09 -10.15
C ILE A 41 4.42 -10.59 -10.10
N ILE A 42 4.63 -11.16 -8.91
CA ILE A 42 4.90 -12.58 -8.73
C ILE A 42 3.70 -13.44 -9.15
N LEU A 43 2.48 -13.08 -8.72
CA LEU A 43 1.26 -13.84 -9.06
C LEU A 43 0.92 -13.81 -10.55
N LYS A 44 1.29 -12.75 -11.26
CA LYS A 44 1.03 -12.56 -12.69
C LYS A 44 2.25 -12.81 -13.58
N TRP A 45 3.39 -13.22 -13.02
CA TRP A 45 4.64 -13.40 -13.76
C TRP A 45 4.51 -14.35 -14.96
N ASN A 46 3.66 -15.38 -14.84
CA ASN A 46 3.42 -16.38 -15.88
C ASN A 46 2.17 -16.09 -16.74
N ARG A 47 1.58 -14.88 -16.63
CA ARG A 47 0.39 -14.50 -17.41
C ARG A 47 0.76 -13.48 -18.49
N PRO A 48 0.08 -13.52 -19.65
CA PRO A 48 0.30 -12.54 -20.71
C PRO A 48 -0.14 -11.13 -20.31
N ASP A 49 -1.07 -11.00 -19.35
CA ASP A 49 -1.57 -9.71 -18.89
C ASP A 49 -0.70 -9.10 -17.78
N PRO A 50 -0.10 -7.92 -18.00
CA PRO A 50 0.70 -7.26 -16.98
C PRO A 50 -0.16 -6.80 -15.79
N PRO A 51 0.41 -6.74 -14.57
CA PRO A 51 -0.27 -6.12 -13.44
C PRO A 51 -0.52 -4.63 -13.71
N THR A 52 -1.75 -4.17 -13.51
CA THR A 52 -2.13 -2.77 -13.71
C THR A 52 -2.28 -2.07 -12.37
N LEU A 53 -2.06 -0.75 -12.37
CA LEU A 53 -2.24 0.08 -11.19
C LEU A 53 -3.65 -0.05 -10.58
N ALA A 54 -4.68 -0.21 -11.43
CA ALA A 54 -6.05 -0.42 -10.99
C ALA A 54 -6.20 -1.73 -10.19
N THR A 55 -5.67 -2.84 -10.71
CA THR A 55 -5.72 -4.12 -9.99
C THR A 55 -4.92 -4.09 -8.70
N TRP A 56 -3.81 -3.36 -8.66
CA TRP A 56 -3.01 -3.20 -7.45
C TRP A 56 -3.78 -2.43 -6.36
N LYS A 57 -4.39 -1.30 -6.72
CA LYS A 57 -5.26 -0.52 -5.82
C LYS A 57 -6.40 -1.37 -5.26
N GLU A 58 -7.06 -2.15 -6.12
CA GLU A 58 -8.16 -3.03 -5.72
C GLU A 58 -7.71 -4.07 -4.68
N LEU A 59 -6.52 -4.66 -4.85
CA LEU A 59 -5.97 -5.61 -3.87
C LEU A 59 -5.67 -4.97 -2.52
N VAL A 60 -5.05 -3.79 -2.53
CA VAL A 60 -4.75 -3.05 -1.29
C VAL A 60 -6.05 -2.69 -0.58
N ASN A 61 -7.04 -2.20 -1.32
CA ASN A 61 -8.35 -1.84 -0.79
C ASN A 61 -9.13 -3.04 -0.24
N LYS A 62 -9.03 -4.22 -0.88
CA LYS A 62 -9.62 -5.47 -0.35
C LYS A 62 -8.96 -5.92 0.95
N ALA A 63 -7.67 -5.65 1.15
CA ALA A 63 -6.94 -6.03 2.36
C ALA A 63 -7.12 -5.04 3.52
N LEU A 64 -7.54 -3.81 3.21
CA LEU A 64 -7.64 -2.71 4.16
C LEU A 64 -8.58 -2.99 5.35
N PRO A 65 -9.77 -3.62 5.18
CA PRO A 65 -10.62 -4.03 6.30
C PRO A 65 -9.92 -5.00 7.27
N CYS A 66 -9.09 -5.90 6.75
CA CYS A 66 -8.31 -6.83 7.57
C CYS A 66 -7.28 -6.11 8.44
N TYR A 67 -6.61 -5.09 7.89
CA TYR A 67 -5.72 -4.24 8.67
C TYR A 67 -6.50 -3.47 9.74
N LYS A 68 -7.63 -2.84 9.39
CA LYS A 68 -8.49 -2.12 10.34
C LYS A 68 -8.89 -3.02 11.51
N ALA A 69 -9.39 -4.23 11.22
CA ALA A 69 -9.77 -5.20 12.24
C ALA A 69 -8.58 -5.65 13.11
N ALA A 70 -7.41 -5.89 12.52
CA ALA A 70 -6.22 -6.30 13.25
C ALA A 70 -5.70 -5.21 14.20
N TYR A 71 -5.69 -3.95 13.77
CA TYR A 71 -5.29 -2.82 14.63
C TYR A 71 -6.34 -2.51 15.70
N PHE A 72 -7.63 -2.66 15.37
CA PHE A 72 -8.72 -2.54 16.34
C PHE A 72 -8.61 -3.59 17.46
N ALA A 73 -8.41 -4.87 17.10
CA ALA A 73 -8.24 -5.95 18.08
C ALA A 73 -7.02 -5.77 18.99
N ARG A 74 -6.00 -5.03 18.52
CA ARG A 74 -4.79 -4.69 19.30
C ARG A 74 -4.93 -3.40 20.11
N GLY A 75 -6.09 -2.72 20.06
CA GLY A 75 -6.28 -1.42 20.71
C GLY A 75 -5.37 -0.31 20.17
N CYS A 76 -4.86 -0.46 18.94
CA CYS A 76 -3.87 0.44 18.34
C CYS A 76 -4.46 1.18 17.12
N MET A 77 -5.69 1.66 17.23
CA MET A 77 -6.38 2.34 16.12
C MET A 77 -5.67 3.62 15.69
N ASP A 78 -5.01 4.34 16.62
CA ASP A 78 -4.25 5.55 16.29
C ASP A 78 -3.13 5.26 15.29
N LYS A 79 -2.42 4.12 15.47
CA LYS A 79 -1.40 3.67 14.50
C LYS A 79 -1.99 3.31 13.14
N PHE A 80 -3.20 2.77 13.10
CA PHE A 80 -3.88 2.51 11.83
C PHE A 80 -4.18 3.82 11.10
N ILE A 81 -4.68 4.82 11.82
CA ILE A 81 -4.95 6.15 11.27
C ILE A 81 -3.65 6.76 10.76
N ASP A 82 -2.59 6.80 11.58
CA ASP A 82 -1.31 7.38 11.19
C ASP A 82 -0.70 6.74 9.93
N ILE A 83 -0.84 5.42 9.77
CA ILE A 83 -0.27 4.69 8.62
C ILE A 83 -1.18 4.79 7.39
N TRP A 84 -2.49 4.63 7.53
CA TRP A 84 -3.39 4.42 6.40
C TRP A 84 -4.21 5.64 5.98
N MET A 85 -4.28 6.69 6.80
CA MET A 85 -5.14 7.84 6.53
C MET A 85 -4.77 8.54 5.21
N ILE A 86 -3.49 8.64 4.86
CA ILE A 86 -3.05 9.21 3.57
C ILE A 86 -3.54 8.37 2.38
N TRP A 87 -3.57 7.04 2.50
CA TRP A 87 -4.08 6.15 1.45
C TRP A 87 -5.61 6.24 1.31
N VAL A 88 -6.32 6.33 2.43
CA VAL A 88 -7.78 6.37 2.45
C VAL A 88 -8.31 7.71 1.95
N LEU A 89 -7.73 8.83 2.39
CA LEU A 89 -8.20 10.17 2.05
C LEU A 89 -7.80 10.61 0.63
N ASN A 90 -6.89 9.89 -0.02
CA ASN A 90 -6.43 10.26 -1.35
C ASN A 90 -7.48 9.89 -2.43
N PRO A 91 -7.99 10.86 -3.19
CA PRO A 91 -9.04 10.63 -4.19
C PRO A 91 -8.62 9.67 -5.30
N ALA A 92 -7.32 9.55 -5.58
CA ALA A 92 -6.80 8.63 -6.59
C ALA A 92 -6.78 7.17 -6.12
N THR A 93 -6.82 6.91 -4.81
CA THR A 93 -6.77 5.58 -4.18
C THR A 93 -8.05 5.23 -3.43
N ASN A 94 -8.98 6.17 -3.37
CA ASN A 94 -10.15 6.16 -2.51
C ASN A 94 -10.95 4.87 -2.66
N SER A 95 -11.18 4.22 -1.53
CA SER A 95 -11.99 3.01 -1.43
C SER A 95 -13.28 3.40 -0.72
N PRO A 96 -14.43 3.45 -1.42
CA PRO A 96 -15.68 4.00 -0.89
C PRO A 96 -16.32 3.15 0.24
N HIS A 97 -15.64 2.14 0.78
CA HIS A 97 -16.19 1.17 1.73
C HIS A 97 -15.37 1.03 3.04
N VAL A 98 -14.49 1.97 3.34
CA VAL A 98 -13.54 1.85 4.48
C VAL A 98 -14.03 2.56 5.75
N PHE A 99 -14.98 3.49 5.61
CA PHE A 99 -15.66 4.15 6.73
C PHE A 99 -17.03 3.53 6.97
#